data_AF-A0A3D4QVB5-F1
#
_entry.id   AF-A0A3D4QVB5-F1
#
_cell.length_a   1.000
_cell.length_b   1.000
_cell.length_c   1.000
_cell.angle_alpha   90.00
_cell.angle_beta   90.00
_cell.angle_gamma   90.00
#
_symmetry.space_group_name_H-M   'P 1'
#
loop_
_entity.id
_entity.type
_entity.pdbx_description
1 polymer ?
#
loop_
_entity_poly.entity_id
_entity_poly.type
_entity_poly.pdbx_seq_one_letter_code
_entity_poly.pdbx_strand_id
1 'polypeptide(L)'
;GKYHWYMTDVGRITLPHGEFITSSNKYPVETMKWLDYKNSQEGAWTVGGGPKGISWELGENGAPRYTDYIENNPDGLERDEAFLRNGGIIWLYTVHSEILENAPKWPFSREDLNIYGPIDKYPDSLISKYEATNWLDFDYSRQLPPTVMFSAAEKEEIDLILQDLKTFVEEEVHKFVMGMTPIDKWDDNVKQMNDVMDVERLIEIYQNALDKVN
;
A
#
# COMPACT_ATOMS: atom_id res chain seq x y z
N GLY A 1 19.83 -8.17 -18.10
CA GLY A 1 20.15 -7.96 -16.68
C GLY A 1 18.85 -8.00 -15.91
N LYS A 2 18.83 -8.53 -14.69
CA LYS A 2 17.63 -8.46 -13.85
C LYS A 2 17.31 -6.99 -13.59
N TYR A 3 16.05 -6.60 -13.76
CA TYR A 3 15.61 -5.24 -13.47
C TYR A 3 15.68 -5.06 -11.95
N HIS A 4 16.52 -4.14 -11.49
CA HIS A 4 16.55 -3.74 -10.08
C HIS A 4 15.48 -2.67 -9.89
N TRP A 5 14.55 -2.91 -8.97
CA TRP A 5 13.49 -1.96 -8.66
C TRP A 5 13.89 -1.14 -7.42
N TYR A 6 14.05 0.16 -7.61
CA TYR A 6 14.35 1.12 -6.54
C TYR A 6 13.06 1.88 -6.22
N MET A 7 12.21 1.28 -5.40
CA MET A 7 11.14 2.03 -4.75
C MET A 7 11.43 2.04 -3.25
N THR A 8 11.43 3.24 -2.66
CA THR A 8 11.72 3.46 -1.23
C THR A 8 10.72 2.80 -0.29
N ASP A 9 9.55 2.38 -0.78
CA ASP A 9 8.46 1.83 0.04
C ASP A 9 8.15 0.34 -0.20
N VAL A 10 8.78 -0.34 -1.17
CA VAL A 10 8.43 -1.74 -1.53
C VAL A 10 9.21 -2.79 -0.72
N GLY A 11 10.06 -2.35 0.21
CA GLY A 11 10.66 -3.22 1.23
C GLY A 11 9.80 -3.35 2.49
N ARG A 12 8.71 -2.59 2.62
CA ARG A 12 7.81 -2.75 3.76
C ARG A 12 6.92 -3.97 3.51
N ILE A 13 7.14 -5.05 4.26
CA ILE A 13 6.23 -6.21 4.26
C ILE A 13 4.86 -5.84 4.82
N THR A 14 4.75 -4.70 5.51
CA THR A 14 3.49 -4.12 5.96
C THR A 14 3.31 -2.74 5.35
N LEU A 15 2.14 -2.50 4.75
CA LEU A 15 1.71 -1.14 4.43
C LEU A 15 1.75 -0.31 5.73
N PRO A 16 2.27 0.94 5.73
CA PRO A 16 2.43 1.75 6.95
C PRO A 16 1.10 2.29 7.49
N HIS A 17 -0.01 1.69 7.06
CA HIS A 17 -1.36 2.12 7.34
C HIS A 17 -1.96 1.16 8.38
N GLY A 18 -2.67 1.75 9.33
CA GLY A 18 -3.28 1.03 10.43
C GLY A 18 -4.27 1.94 11.14
N GLU A 19 -5.04 1.34 12.02
CA GLU A 19 -6.04 2.06 12.82
C GLU A 19 -5.61 2.03 14.28
N PHE A 20 -5.72 3.17 14.96
CA PHE A 20 -5.28 3.32 16.34
C PHE A 20 -6.40 3.91 17.19
N ILE A 21 -6.54 3.40 18.42
CA ILE A 21 -7.47 3.96 19.42
C ILE A 21 -6.72 5.02 20.22
N THR A 22 -7.17 6.28 20.14
CA THR A 22 -6.56 7.39 20.87
C THR A 22 -6.79 7.27 22.38
N SER A 23 -5.89 7.85 23.18
CA SER A 23 -6.04 7.92 24.64
C SER A 23 -7.25 8.75 25.10
N SER A 24 -7.80 9.60 24.23
CA SER A 24 -8.96 10.45 24.50
C SER A 24 -10.29 9.79 24.12
N ASN A 25 -10.30 8.59 23.54
CA ASN A 25 -11.52 7.89 23.14
C ASN A 25 -12.34 7.49 24.39
N LYS A 26 -13.59 7.96 24.44
CA LYS A 26 -14.52 7.68 25.56
C LYS A 26 -15.13 6.27 25.50
N TYR A 27 -14.99 5.57 24.37
CA TYR A 27 -15.60 4.27 24.08
C TYR A 27 -14.59 3.29 23.46
N PRO A 28 -13.47 3.00 24.16
CA PRO A 28 -12.40 2.16 23.60
C PRO A 28 -12.85 0.71 23.37
N VAL A 29 -13.76 0.20 24.21
CA VAL A 29 -14.29 -1.17 24.08
C VAL A 29 -15.21 -1.30 22.87
N GLU A 30 -16.10 -0.33 22.66
CA GLU A 30 -17.00 -0.28 21.51
C GLU A 30 -16.22 -0.07 20.21
N THR A 31 -15.20 0.79 20.26
CA THR A 31 -14.29 1.01 19.13
C THR A 31 -13.56 -0.29 18.78
N MET A 32 -13.07 -1.03 19.78
CA MET A 32 -12.44 -2.34 19.55
C MET A 32 -13.40 -3.35 18.95
N LYS A 33 -14.66 -3.41 19.41
CA LYS A 33 -15.69 -4.26 18.79
C LYS A 33 -15.94 -3.91 17.32
N TRP A 34 -15.91 -2.62 16.98
CA TRP A 34 -16.05 -2.19 15.59
C TRP A 34 -14.84 -2.58 14.74
N LEU A 35 -13.61 -2.46 15.27
CA LEU A 35 -12.39 -2.93 14.58
C LEU A 35 -12.40 -4.46 14.39
N ASP A 36 -12.87 -5.21 15.39
CA ASP A 36 -13.02 -6.67 15.32
C ASP A 36 -14.07 -7.08 14.29
N TYR A 37 -15.20 -6.35 14.21
CA TYR A 37 -16.22 -6.58 13.18
C TYR A 37 -15.64 -6.54 11.76
N LYS A 38 -14.70 -5.64 11.46
CA LYS A 38 -14.03 -5.57 10.13
C LYS A 38 -13.27 -6.84 9.77
N ASN A 39 -12.87 -7.63 10.76
CA ASN A 39 -12.16 -8.89 10.59
C ASN A 39 -13.12 -10.10 10.58
N SER A 40 -14.42 -9.88 10.79
CA SER A 40 -15.45 -10.89 10.52
C SER A 40 -15.72 -10.99 9.01
N GLN A 41 -16.30 -12.10 8.57
CA GLN A 41 -16.61 -12.32 7.16
C GLN A 41 -17.57 -11.27 6.58
N GLU A 42 -18.69 -11.01 7.25
CA GLU A 42 -19.64 -9.98 6.78
C GLU A 42 -19.06 -8.57 6.91
N GLY A 43 -18.32 -8.28 7.98
CA GLY A 43 -17.75 -6.95 8.18
C GLY A 43 -16.63 -6.62 7.21
N ALA A 44 -15.78 -7.59 6.86
CA ALA A 44 -14.80 -7.42 5.79
C ALA A 44 -15.51 -7.07 4.48
N TRP A 45 -16.50 -7.87 4.05
CA TRP A 45 -17.25 -7.59 2.83
C TRP A 45 -18.01 -6.27 2.87
N THR A 46 -18.55 -5.87 4.03
CA THR A 46 -19.28 -4.60 4.18
C THR A 46 -18.36 -3.38 4.17
N VAL A 47 -17.20 -3.47 4.80
CA VAL A 47 -16.23 -2.36 4.84
C VAL A 47 -15.63 -2.11 3.45
N GLY A 48 -15.38 -3.17 2.67
CA GLY A 48 -14.94 -3.05 1.29
C GLY A 48 -16.07 -2.71 0.32
N GLY A 49 -17.19 -3.43 0.43
CA GLY A 49 -18.30 -3.41 -0.51
C GLY A 49 -19.35 -2.32 -0.30
N GLY A 50 -19.36 -1.65 0.85
CA GLY A 50 -20.49 -0.83 1.29
C GLY A 50 -21.62 -1.66 1.95
N PRO A 51 -22.81 -1.08 2.17
CA PRO A 51 -23.89 -1.72 2.90
C PRO A 51 -24.48 -2.93 2.17
N LYS A 52 -24.60 -4.06 2.89
CA LYS A 52 -25.27 -5.29 2.42
C LYS A 52 -26.72 -5.02 2.03
N GLY A 53 -27.15 -5.58 0.90
CA GLY A 53 -28.49 -5.40 0.31
C GLY A 53 -28.66 -4.11 -0.49
N ILE A 54 -27.70 -3.18 -0.43
CA ILE A 54 -27.64 -2.00 -1.30
C ILE A 54 -26.50 -2.17 -2.29
N SER A 55 -25.27 -2.38 -1.79
CA SER A 55 -24.07 -2.44 -2.62
C SER A 55 -23.62 -3.86 -2.94
N TRP A 56 -23.80 -4.79 -2.00
CA TRP A 56 -23.46 -6.20 -2.21
C TRP A 56 -24.47 -7.15 -1.55
N GLU A 57 -24.53 -8.38 -2.02
CA GLU A 57 -25.34 -9.47 -1.47
C GLU A 57 -24.66 -10.83 -1.65
N LEU A 58 -25.25 -11.91 -1.12
CA LEU A 58 -24.72 -13.25 -1.35
C LEU A 58 -25.16 -13.77 -2.71
N GLY A 59 -24.20 -14.19 -3.53
CA GLY A 59 -24.46 -14.98 -4.72
C GLY A 59 -24.85 -16.42 -4.39
N GLU A 60 -25.25 -17.17 -5.42
CA GLU A 60 -25.69 -18.58 -5.29
C GLU A 60 -24.60 -19.50 -4.72
N ASN A 61 -23.33 -19.16 -4.96
CA ASN A 61 -22.16 -19.88 -4.44
C ASN A 61 -21.81 -19.51 -2.98
N GLY A 62 -22.57 -18.60 -2.34
CA GLY A 62 -22.31 -18.09 -1.00
C GLY A 62 -21.19 -17.06 -0.91
N ALA A 63 -20.62 -16.62 -2.03
CA ALA A 63 -19.65 -15.54 -2.10
C ALA A 63 -20.37 -14.18 -2.21
N PRO A 64 -19.74 -13.08 -1.78
CA PRO A 64 -20.34 -11.77 -1.93
C PRO A 64 -20.30 -11.37 -3.41
N ARG A 65 -21.38 -10.79 -3.93
CA ARG A 65 -21.43 -10.18 -5.27
C ARG A 65 -21.95 -8.76 -5.18
N TYR A 66 -21.58 -7.92 -6.14
CA TYR A 66 -22.22 -6.61 -6.24
C TYR A 66 -23.69 -6.75 -6.64
N THR A 67 -24.55 -5.87 -6.11
CA THR A 67 -25.96 -5.87 -6.47
C THR A 67 -26.15 -5.30 -7.87
N ASP A 68 -27.31 -5.62 -8.47
CA ASP A 68 -27.71 -5.03 -9.74
C ASP A 68 -27.84 -3.50 -9.67
N TYR A 69 -28.05 -2.92 -8.48
CA TYR A 69 -28.08 -1.47 -8.28
C TYR A 69 -26.70 -0.82 -8.45
N ILE A 70 -25.62 -1.54 -8.15
CA ILE A 70 -24.24 -1.08 -8.41
C ILE A 70 -23.85 -1.34 -9.85
N GLU A 71 -24.14 -2.53 -10.37
CA GLU A 71 -23.76 -2.92 -11.75
C GLU A 71 -24.58 -2.19 -12.82
N ASN A 72 -25.87 -1.96 -12.57
CA ASN A 72 -26.83 -1.36 -13.50
C ASN A 72 -27.58 -0.22 -12.80
N ASN A 73 -26.83 0.79 -12.35
CA ASN A 73 -27.38 1.88 -11.57
C ASN A 73 -28.52 2.62 -12.31
N PRO A 74 -29.71 2.80 -11.71
CA PRO A 74 -30.88 3.36 -12.39
C PRO A 74 -30.72 4.85 -12.75
N ASP A 75 -29.80 5.56 -12.09
CA ASP A 75 -29.51 6.97 -12.39
C ASP A 75 -28.47 7.13 -13.52
N GLY A 76 -28.05 6.01 -14.13
CA GLY A 76 -27.08 5.99 -15.24
C GLY A 76 -25.64 6.25 -14.80
N LEU A 77 -25.34 6.06 -13.51
CA LEU A 77 -23.98 6.15 -13.00
C LEU A 77 -23.15 4.96 -13.50
N GLU A 78 -21.90 5.23 -13.83
CA GLU A 78 -20.90 4.18 -14.03
C GLU A 78 -20.72 3.39 -12.73
N ARG A 79 -20.45 2.09 -12.85
CA ARG A 79 -20.36 1.13 -11.73
C ARG A 79 -19.51 1.64 -10.56
N ASP A 80 -18.31 2.14 -10.85
CA ASP A 80 -17.39 2.61 -9.81
C ASP A 80 -17.91 3.87 -9.11
N GLU A 81 -18.61 4.75 -9.84
CA GLU A 81 -19.25 5.92 -9.24
C GLU A 81 -20.44 5.50 -8.37
N ALA A 82 -21.28 4.57 -8.83
CA ALA A 82 -22.36 4.00 -8.04
C ALA A 82 -21.82 3.34 -6.76
N PHE A 83 -20.76 2.55 -6.86
CA PHE A 83 -20.07 1.93 -5.73
C PHE A 83 -19.58 2.96 -4.70
N LEU A 84 -18.81 3.96 -5.13
CA LEU A 84 -18.26 4.98 -4.24
C LEU A 84 -19.34 5.85 -3.59
N ARG A 85 -20.41 6.21 -4.31
CA ARG A 85 -21.54 6.98 -3.76
C ARG A 85 -22.30 6.24 -2.67
N ASN A 86 -22.30 4.91 -2.72
CA ASN A 86 -22.99 4.07 -1.75
C ASN A 86 -22.06 3.57 -0.63
N GLY A 87 -20.94 4.26 -0.39
CA GLY A 87 -20.06 3.96 0.73
C GLY A 87 -19.16 2.75 0.51
N GLY A 88 -19.04 2.28 -0.73
CA GLY A 88 -17.95 1.40 -1.14
C GLY A 88 -16.62 2.11 -0.97
N ILE A 89 -15.63 1.42 -0.40
CA ILE A 89 -14.29 1.96 -0.18
C ILE A 89 -13.29 0.88 -0.54
N ILE A 90 -12.31 1.25 -1.37
CA ILE A 90 -11.18 0.36 -1.66
C ILE A 90 -10.19 0.48 -0.49
N TRP A 91 -10.42 -0.27 0.58
CA TRP A 91 -9.50 -0.34 1.72
C TRP A 91 -8.28 -1.20 1.38
N LEU A 92 -7.41 -0.74 0.49
CA LEU A 92 -6.17 -1.48 0.16
C LEU A 92 -5.19 -1.58 1.35
N TYR A 93 -5.46 -0.86 2.45
CA TYR A 93 -4.43 -0.47 3.40
C TYR A 93 -4.65 -0.93 4.86
N THR A 94 -5.77 -1.58 5.23
CA THR A 94 -6.02 -2.01 6.63
C THR A 94 -6.53 -3.45 6.72
N VAL A 95 -7.61 -3.77 6.01
CA VAL A 95 -8.09 -5.11 5.73
C VAL A 95 -8.23 -5.17 4.23
N HIS A 96 -7.61 -6.13 3.53
CA HIS A 96 -7.79 -6.28 2.08
C HIS A 96 -9.22 -6.76 1.79
N SER A 97 -10.20 -5.92 2.11
CA SER A 97 -11.62 -6.17 2.04
C SER A 97 -12.10 -5.81 0.65
N GLU A 98 -12.35 -6.83 -0.15
CA GLU A 98 -12.88 -6.70 -1.50
C GLU A 98 -14.05 -7.68 -1.67
N ILE A 99 -14.92 -7.38 -2.62
CA ILE A 99 -15.98 -8.29 -3.05
C ILE A 99 -15.36 -9.27 -4.05
N LEU A 100 -14.99 -10.45 -3.55
CA LEU A 100 -14.52 -11.57 -4.35
C LEU A 100 -15.68 -12.53 -4.62
N GLU A 101 -16.29 -12.39 -5.80
CA GLU A 101 -17.50 -13.15 -6.18
C GLU A 101 -17.28 -14.66 -6.36
N ASN A 102 -16.04 -15.10 -6.30
CA ASN A 102 -15.62 -16.50 -6.36
C ASN A 102 -15.21 -17.09 -5.00
N ALA A 103 -15.14 -16.29 -3.93
CA ALA A 103 -14.61 -16.71 -2.63
C ALA A 103 -15.65 -16.59 -1.51
N PRO A 104 -16.32 -17.69 -1.11
CA PRO A 104 -17.35 -17.68 -0.06
C PRO A 104 -16.77 -17.71 1.37
N LYS A 105 -15.62 -17.07 1.60
CA LYS A 105 -14.91 -17.08 2.89
C LYS A 105 -14.11 -15.80 3.11
N TRP A 106 -13.76 -15.57 4.37
CA TRP A 106 -12.77 -14.59 4.81
C TRP A 106 -12.01 -15.21 6.01
N PRO A 107 -10.67 -15.00 6.14
CA PRO A 107 -9.78 -14.29 5.22
C PRO A 107 -9.53 -15.04 3.91
N PHE A 108 -9.14 -14.30 2.87
CA PHE A 108 -8.75 -14.88 1.59
C PHE A 108 -7.36 -15.53 1.67
N SER A 109 -7.21 -16.71 1.07
CA SER A 109 -5.92 -17.33 0.81
C SER A 109 -5.27 -16.73 -0.44
N ARG A 110 -3.98 -16.98 -0.62
CA ARG A 110 -3.25 -16.54 -1.81
C ARG A 110 -3.89 -17.07 -3.09
N GLU A 111 -4.41 -18.29 -3.07
CA GLU A 111 -5.10 -18.90 -4.21
C GLU A 111 -6.39 -18.19 -4.57
N ASP A 112 -7.15 -17.68 -3.58
CA ASP A 112 -8.38 -16.94 -3.83
C ASP A 112 -8.07 -15.60 -4.53
N LEU A 113 -6.97 -14.95 -4.14
CA LEU A 113 -6.48 -13.68 -4.70
C LEU A 113 -5.83 -13.85 -6.09
N ASN A 114 -5.25 -15.02 -6.39
CA ASN A 114 -4.61 -15.31 -7.69
C ASN A 114 -5.62 -15.37 -8.86
N ILE A 115 -6.93 -15.37 -8.58
CA ILE A 115 -7.99 -15.34 -9.59
C ILE A 115 -8.37 -13.88 -9.93
N TYR A 116 -7.88 -12.91 -9.16
CA TYR A 116 -8.00 -11.48 -9.39
C TYR A 116 -6.86 -10.96 -10.29
N GLY A 117 -6.73 -11.56 -11.47
CA GLY A 117 -6.24 -10.85 -12.63
C GLY A 117 -7.46 -10.65 -13.52
N PRO A 118 -7.76 -9.44 -14.04
CA PRO A 118 -8.79 -9.33 -15.05
C PRO A 118 -8.53 -10.39 -16.12
N ILE A 119 -9.58 -11.10 -16.59
CA ILE A 119 -9.54 -11.59 -17.97
C ILE A 119 -9.25 -10.32 -18.76
N ASP A 120 -8.02 -10.25 -19.24
CA ASP A 120 -7.40 -9.00 -19.58
C ASP A 120 -8.31 -8.22 -20.52
N LYS A 121 -8.79 -7.04 -20.08
CA LYS A 121 -9.54 -6.15 -20.97
C LYS A 121 -8.68 -5.75 -22.18
N TYR A 122 -7.36 -5.93 -22.07
CA TYR A 122 -6.37 -5.57 -23.08
C TYR A 122 -5.30 -6.67 -23.20
N PRO A 123 -5.60 -7.85 -23.75
CA PRO A 123 -4.66 -8.99 -23.80
C PRO A 123 -3.34 -8.68 -24.53
N ASP A 124 -3.32 -7.64 -25.35
CA ASP A 124 -2.14 -7.16 -26.07
C ASP A 124 -1.34 -6.08 -25.32
N SER A 125 -1.76 -5.69 -24.11
CA SER A 125 -1.05 -4.66 -23.34
C SER A 125 0.29 -5.18 -22.84
N LEU A 126 1.22 -4.26 -22.60
CA LEU A 126 2.49 -4.61 -21.95
C LEU A 126 2.25 -5.17 -20.54
N ILE A 127 1.18 -4.77 -19.86
CA ILE A 127 0.83 -5.27 -18.53
C ILE A 127 0.55 -6.77 -18.62
N SER A 128 -0.40 -7.17 -19.45
CA SER A 128 -0.77 -8.56 -19.77
C SER A 128 0.42 -9.45 -20.12
N LYS A 129 1.32 -8.90 -20.95
CA LYS A 129 2.51 -9.62 -21.43
C LYS A 129 3.53 -9.90 -20.33
N TYR A 130 3.61 -9.06 -19.30
CA TYR A 130 4.66 -9.13 -18.27
C TYR A 130 4.14 -9.44 -16.85
N GLU A 131 2.86 -9.21 -16.56
CA GLU A 131 2.20 -9.42 -15.27
C GLU A 131 2.29 -10.89 -14.83
N ALA A 132 2.04 -11.83 -15.75
CA ALA A 132 2.05 -13.25 -15.45
C ALA A 132 3.45 -13.89 -15.35
N THR A 133 4.50 -13.25 -15.87
CA THR A 133 5.81 -13.93 -16.01
C THR A 133 7.01 -13.20 -15.40
N ASN A 134 7.03 -11.85 -15.39
CA ASN A 134 8.27 -11.12 -15.10
C ASN A 134 8.11 -9.93 -14.16
N TRP A 135 6.89 -9.43 -13.89
CA TRP A 135 6.73 -8.27 -13.00
C TRP A 135 7.08 -8.61 -11.55
N LEU A 136 6.97 -9.85 -11.09
CA LEU A 136 7.36 -10.22 -9.71
C LEU A 136 8.72 -10.93 -9.61
N ASP A 137 9.39 -11.20 -10.74
CA ASP A 137 10.76 -11.76 -10.79
C ASP A 137 11.80 -10.66 -10.63
N PHE A 138 11.80 -10.04 -9.45
CA PHE A 138 12.79 -9.05 -9.06
C PHE A 138 13.89 -9.66 -8.18
N ASP A 139 15.06 -9.05 -8.25
CA ASP A 139 16.14 -9.30 -7.32
C ASP A 139 15.93 -8.49 -6.04
N TYR A 140 15.51 -9.16 -4.97
CA TYR A 140 15.29 -8.57 -3.64
C TYR A 140 16.59 -8.35 -2.85
N SER A 141 17.77 -8.69 -3.39
CA SER A 141 19.06 -8.56 -2.67
C SER A 141 19.42 -7.12 -2.28
N ARG A 142 18.76 -6.13 -2.88
CA ARG A 142 18.94 -4.70 -2.57
C ARG A 142 17.86 -4.12 -1.64
N GLN A 143 16.95 -4.95 -1.13
CA GLN A 143 15.97 -4.53 -0.14
C GLN A 143 16.44 -4.87 1.27
N LEU A 144 16.11 -4.00 2.23
CA LEU A 144 16.30 -4.32 3.64
C LEU A 144 15.41 -5.52 4.02
N PRO A 145 15.94 -6.52 4.74
CA PRO A 145 15.12 -7.59 5.27
C PRO A 145 14.00 -7.03 6.17
N PRO A 146 12.80 -7.63 6.16
CA PRO A 146 11.69 -7.20 7.02
C PRO A 146 11.95 -7.37 8.52
N THR A 147 12.98 -8.15 8.86
CA THR A 147 13.43 -8.36 10.23
C THR A 147 14.22 -7.17 10.76
N VAL A 148 14.70 -6.27 9.90
CA VAL A 148 15.35 -5.02 10.31
C VAL A 148 14.34 -4.16 11.07
N MET A 149 14.60 -3.98 12.36
CA MET A 149 13.74 -3.23 13.27
C MET A 149 14.53 -2.14 13.95
N PHE A 150 13.95 -0.93 13.99
CA PHE A 150 14.50 0.22 14.69
C PHE A 150 13.87 0.37 16.07
N SER A 151 14.68 0.71 17.06
CA SER A 151 14.22 1.17 18.37
C SER A 151 13.46 2.49 18.27
N ALA A 152 12.72 2.86 19.33
CA ALA A 152 12.00 4.14 19.35
C ALA A 152 12.93 5.35 19.16
N ALA A 153 14.12 5.33 19.79
CA ALA A 153 15.11 6.39 19.67
C ALA A 153 15.72 6.46 18.26
N GLU A 154 16.07 5.31 17.67
CA GLU A 154 16.57 5.26 16.28
C GLU A 154 15.50 5.78 15.30
N LYS A 155 14.21 5.46 15.51
CA LYS A 155 13.12 6.01 14.68
C LYS A 155 12.99 7.52 14.80
N GLU A 156 13.03 8.05 16.01
CA GLU A 156 12.96 9.49 16.25
C GLU A 156 14.14 10.22 15.57
N GLU A 157 15.35 9.66 15.68
CA GLU A 157 16.54 10.20 15.00
C GLU A 157 16.41 10.14 13.48
N ILE A 158 15.97 9.01 12.92
CA ILE A 158 15.67 8.87 11.49
C ILE A 158 14.65 9.92 11.03
N ASP A 159 13.55 10.07 11.76
CA ASP A 159 12.48 11.00 11.38
C ASP A 159 12.95 12.46 11.39
N LEU A 160 13.82 12.85 12.34
CA LEU A 160 14.43 14.18 12.37
C LEU A 160 15.35 14.42 11.18
N ILE A 161 16.24 13.47 10.85
CA ILE A 161 17.13 13.59 9.69
C ILE A 161 16.32 13.70 8.39
N LEU A 162 15.26 12.89 8.26
CA LEU A 162 14.46 12.82 7.04
C LEU A 162 13.59 14.07 6.78
N GLN A 163 13.28 14.89 7.78
CA GLN A 163 12.43 16.08 7.61
C GLN A 163 13.02 17.05 6.57
N ASP A 164 14.29 17.42 6.75
CA ASP A 164 14.97 18.34 5.84
C ASP A 164 15.51 17.61 4.61
N LEU A 165 16.05 16.40 4.80
CA LEU A 165 16.69 15.63 3.73
C LEU A 165 15.73 15.31 2.58
N LYS A 166 14.50 14.87 2.90
CA LYS A 166 13.50 14.56 1.86
C LYS A 166 13.16 15.79 1.02
N THR A 167 12.89 16.91 1.70
CA THR A 167 12.57 18.18 1.05
C THR A 167 13.70 18.62 0.12
N PHE A 168 14.95 18.57 0.61
CA PHE A 168 16.12 18.92 -0.20
C PHE A 168 16.26 18.03 -1.43
N VAL A 169 16.17 16.70 -1.26
CA VAL A 169 16.29 15.76 -2.38
C VAL A 169 15.19 15.99 -3.42
N GLU A 170 13.94 16.17 -2.99
CA GLU A 170 12.80 16.42 -3.88
C GLU A 170 13.00 17.71 -4.70
N GLU A 171 13.37 18.81 -4.04
CA GLU A 171 13.61 20.09 -4.71
C GLU A 171 14.77 20.04 -5.70
N GLU A 172 15.90 19.45 -5.31
CA GLU A 172 17.09 19.39 -6.15
C GLU A 172 16.89 18.45 -7.34
N VAL A 173 16.28 17.28 -7.13
CA VAL A 173 15.92 16.37 -8.24
C VAL A 173 14.97 17.07 -9.21
N HIS A 174 13.99 17.83 -8.72
CA HIS A 174 13.11 18.62 -9.58
C HIS A 174 13.88 19.63 -10.43
N LYS A 175 14.82 20.38 -9.82
CA LYS A 175 15.66 21.35 -10.55
C LYS A 175 16.51 20.69 -11.63
N PHE A 176 17.09 19.51 -11.37
CA PHE A 176 17.86 18.76 -12.37
C PHE A 176 16.98 18.28 -13.52
N VAL A 177 15.82 17.66 -13.22
CA VAL A 177 14.90 17.12 -14.24
C VAL A 177 14.37 18.24 -15.15
N MET A 178 14.07 19.40 -14.57
CA MET A 178 13.60 20.57 -15.32
C MET A 178 14.72 21.34 -16.03
N GLY A 179 15.99 20.94 -15.86
CA GLY A 179 17.15 21.61 -16.43
C GLY A 179 17.43 22.99 -15.83
N MET A 180 16.90 23.28 -14.63
CA MET A 180 17.18 24.51 -13.88
C MET A 180 18.58 24.48 -13.25
N THR A 181 19.07 23.29 -12.92
CA THR A 181 20.44 23.05 -12.44
C THR A 181 21.16 22.10 -13.41
N PRO A 182 22.39 22.40 -13.87
CA PRO A 182 23.13 21.48 -14.71
C PRO A 182 23.61 20.25 -13.92
N ILE A 183 23.60 19.06 -14.53
CA ILE A 183 23.85 17.79 -13.83
C ILE A 183 25.27 17.66 -13.24
N ASP A 184 26.23 18.47 -13.70
CA ASP A 184 27.58 18.54 -13.14
C ASP A 184 27.60 19.06 -11.69
N LYS A 185 26.49 19.65 -11.23
CA LYS A 185 26.26 20.07 -9.83
C LYS A 185 25.76 18.96 -8.91
N TRP A 186 25.58 17.75 -9.41
CA TRP A 186 25.12 16.63 -8.59
C TRP A 186 26.02 16.37 -7.37
N ASP A 187 27.35 16.39 -7.56
CA ASP A 187 28.31 16.10 -6.50
C ASP A 187 28.29 17.15 -5.37
N ASP A 188 27.94 18.40 -5.69
CA ASP A 188 27.76 19.46 -4.68
C ASP A 188 26.59 19.12 -3.75
N ASN A 189 25.49 18.57 -4.30
CA ASN A 189 24.32 18.15 -3.52
C ASN A 189 24.61 16.91 -2.67
N VAL A 190 25.35 15.93 -3.20
CA VAL A 190 25.82 14.77 -2.42
C VAL A 190 26.66 15.23 -1.23
N LYS A 191 27.58 16.16 -1.47
CA LYS A 191 28.40 16.73 -0.40
C LYS A 191 27.54 17.44 0.65
N GLN A 192 26.57 18.25 0.23
CA GLN A 192 25.67 18.93 1.16
C GLN A 192 24.88 17.94 2.03
N MET A 193 24.37 16.86 1.44
CA MET A 193 23.66 15.80 2.17
C MET A 193 24.55 15.15 3.25
N ASN A 194 25.81 14.87 2.92
CA ASN A 194 26.75 14.26 3.86
C ASN A 194 27.19 15.26 4.96
N ASP A 195 27.53 16.49 4.58
CA ASP A 195 28.16 17.47 5.47
C ASP A 195 27.16 18.19 6.39
N VAL A 196 25.89 18.30 5.99
CA VAL A 196 24.91 19.21 6.63
C VAL A 196 23.61 18.51 7.01
N MET A 197 23.31 17.35 6.43
CA MET A 197 22.00 16.69 6.58
C MET A 197 22.10 15.29 7.17
N ASP A 198 23.20 15.00 7.88
CA ASP A 198 23.40 13.79 8.67
C ASP A 198 23.14 12.47 7.90
N VAL A 199 23.36 12.46 6.58
CA VAL A 199 23.15 11.26 5.76
C VAL A 199 24.08 10.12 6.15
N GLU A 200 25.32 10.42 6.55
CA GLU A 200 26.24 9.39 7.06
C GLU A 200 25.69 8.73 8.32
N ARG A 201 25.07 9.52 9.21
CA ARG A 201 24.43 9.01 10.43
C ARG A 201 23.19 8.17 10.09
N LEU A 202 22.38 8.61 9.14
CA LEU A 202 21.25 7.83 8.63
C LEU A 202 21.74 6.46 8.11
N ILE A 203 22.78 6.43 7.28
CA ILE A 203 23.38 5.20 6.76
C ILE A 203 23.86 4.31 7.92
N GLU A 204 24.53 4.88 8.92
CA GLU A 204 25.03 4.15 10.09
C GLU A 204 23.90 3.48 10.88
N ILE A 205 22.79 4.20 11.14
CA ILE A 205 21.62 3.64 11.84
C ILE A 205 21.05 2.44 11.08
N TYR A 206 20.90 2.58 9.76
CA TYR A 206 20.40 1.50 8.90
C TYR A 206 21.36 0.31 8.84
N GLN A 207 22.66 0.55 8.72
CA GLN A 207 23.67 -0.52 8.70
C GLN A 207 23.71 -1.26 10.04
N ASN A 208 23.69 -0.54 11.17
CA ASN A 208 23.65 -1.15 12.49
C ASN A 208 22.38 -1.99 12.69
N ALA A 209 21.23 -1.56 12.16
CA ALA A 209 19.99 -2.31 12.24
C ALA A 209 20.02 -3.58 11.35
N LEU A 210 20.68 -3.51 10.19
CA LEU A 210 20.92 -4.65 9.30
C LEU A 210 21.88 -5.66 9.94
N ASP A 211 22.95 -5.20 10.58
CA ASP A 211 23.94 -6.06 11.23
C ASP A 211 23.37 -6.83 12.42
N LYS A 212 22.30 -6.34 13.06
CA LYS A 212 21.59 -7.06 14.15
C LYS A 212 20.84 -8.29 13.66
N VAL A 213 20.53 -8.40 12.37
CA VAL A 213 19.66 -9.45 11.80
C VAL A 213 20.37 -10.38 10.80
N ASN A 214 21.63 -10.08 10.47
CA ASN A 214 22.52 -10.92 9.67
C ASN A 214 23.40 -11.80 10.58
#